data_AF-A0AB74UUD3-F1
#
_entry.id   AF-A0AB74UUD3-F1
#
_cell.length_a   1.000
_cell.length_b   1.000
_cell.length_c   1.000
_cell.angle_alpha   90.00
_cell.angle_beta   90.00
_cell.angle_gamma   90.00
#
_symmetry.space_group_name_H-M   'P 1'
#
loop_
_entity.id
_entity.type
_entity.pdbx_description
1 polymer ?
#
loop_
_entity_poly.entity_id
_entity_poly.type
_entity_poly.pdbx_seq_one_letter_code
_entity_poly.pdbx_strand_id
1 'polypeptide(L)'
;MTTAEQIARNAGATDADLARPVTYRDLFRYVDSLAGEIKKLKARAAEVETKAMRFRGVHQPAEDYTRGDLVTHQGALWHCNRPTTDRPGSGGTDWQLAVKSGGAS
;
A
#
# COMPACT_ATOMS: atom_id res chain seq x y z
N MET A 1 28.83 17.28 13.06
CA MET A 1 27.54 16.81 13.56
C MET A 1 27.22 15.51 12.86
N THR A 2 27.03 14.43 13.62
CA THR A 2 26.79 13.09 13.04
C THR A 2 25.34 12.94 12.61
N THR A 3 25.06 12.03 11.69
CA THR A 3 23.67 11.67 11.29
C THR A 3 22.82 11.30 12.51
N ALA A 4 23.42 10.63 13.50
CA ALA A 4 22.75 10.27 14.74
C ALA A 4 22.36 11.48 15.60
N GLU A 5 23.25 12.47 15.75
CA GLU A 5 22.96 13.72 16.47
C GLU A 5 21.82 14.50 15.80
N GLN A 6 21.80 14.53 14.46
CA GLN A 6 20.80 15.25 13.69
C GLN A 6 19.41 14.60 13.79
N ILE A 7 19.36 13.26 13.77
CA ILE A 7 18.13 12.49 14.01
C ILE A 7 17.62 12.72 15.44
N ALA A 8 18.50 12.68 16.44
CA ALA A 8 18.12 12.89 17.83
C ALA A 8 17.56 14.30 18.08
N ARG A 9 18.16 15.34 17.47
CA ARG A 9 17.64 16.71 17.52
C ARG A 9 16.27 16.86 16.83
N ASN A 10 16.05 16.21 15.69
CA ASN A 10 14.74 16.20 15.02
C ASN A 10 13.65 15.53 15.88
N ALA A 11 14.04 14.59 16.74
CA ALA A 11 13.17 13.95 17.72
C ALA A 11 13.00 14.76 19.03
N GLY A 12 13.56 15.97 19.12
CA GLY A 12 13.42 16.88 20.26
C GLY A 12 14.43 16.69 21.39
N ALA A 13 15.52 15.94 21.18
CA ALA A 13 16.56 15.77 22.18
C ALA A 13 17.34 17.07 22.45
N THR A 14 17.60 17.37 23.72
CA THR A 14 18.45 18.50 24.15
C THR A 14 19.93 18.11 24.20
N ASP A 15 20.82 19.09 24.34
CA ASP A 15 22.26 18.83 24.51
C ASP A 15 22.55 18.00 25.77
N ALA A 16 21.76 18.18 26.84
CA ALA A 16 21.84 17.38 28.05
C ALA A 16 21.41 15.92 27.82
N ASP A 17 20.42 15.69 26.93
CA ASP A 17 20.01 14.34 26.53
C ASP A 17 21.05 13.64 25.66
N LEU A 18 21.84 14.39 24.90
CA LEU A 18 22.93 13.85 24.07
C LEU A 18 24.18 13.53 24.92
N ALA A 19 24.41 14.26 26.01
CA ALA A 19 25.57 14.08 26.88
C ALA A 19 25.42 12.92 27.87
N ARG A 20 24.19 12.47 28.15
CA ARG A 20 23.96 11.36 29.11
C ARG A 20 24.23 10.00 28.46
N PRO A 21 24.82 9.04 29.20
CA PRO A 21 24.95 7.67 28.71
C PRO A 21 23.57 7.06 28.41
N VAL A 22 23.42 6.43 27.25
CA VAL A 22 22.22 5.66 26.91
C VAL A 22 22.19 4.41 27.78
N THR A 23 21.11 4.23 28.54
CA THR A 23 20.93 3.02 29.36
C THR A 23 20.20 1.92 28.59
N TYR A 24 20.32 0.67 29.06
CA TYR A 24 19.50 -0.44 28.53
C TYR A 24 17.99 -0.12 28.56
N ARG A 25 17.53 0.56 29.63
CA ARG A 25 16.13 1.00 29.77
C ARG A 25 15.75 2.02 28.70
N ASP A 26 16.64 2.94 28.34
CA ASP A 26 16.38 3.91 27.27
C ASP A 26 16.30 3.23 25.91
N LEU A 27 17.21 2.29 25.63
CA LEU A 27 17.19 1.49 24.42
C LEU A 27 15.89 0.66 24.34
N PHE A 28 15.50 -0.01 25.42
CA PHE A 28 14.27 -0.79 25.47
C PHE A 28 13.03 0.07 25.19
N ARG A 29 12.91 1.24 25.83
CA ARG A 29 11.79 2.17 25.57
C ARG A 29 11.76 2.64 24.12
N TYR A 30 12.93 2.92 23.54
CA TYR A 30 13.01 3.33 22.14
C TYR A 30 12.59 2.20 21.20
N VAL A 31 13.05 0.96 21.44
CA VAL A 31 12.65 -0.22 20.65
C VAL A 31 11.15 -0.50 20.78
N ASP A 32 10.59 -0.41 21.98
CA ASP A 32 9.15 -0.61 22.22
C ASP A 32 8.30 0.46 21.49
N SER A 33 8.75 1.72 21.56
CA SER A 33 8.14 2.82 20.80
C SER A 33 8.20 2.59 19.30
N LEU A 34 9.36 2.22 18.75
CA LEU A 34 9.52 1.91 17.34
C LEU A 34 8.66 0.71 16.92
N ALA A 35 8.57 -0.33 17.74
CA ALA A 35 7.72 -1.49 17.48
C ALA A 35 6.23 -1.07 17.41
N GLY A 36 5.80 -0.18 18.29
CA GLY A 36 4.46 0.42 18.26
C GLY A 36 4.20 1.20 16.96
N GLU A 37 5.13 2.04 16.54
CA GLU A 37 5.00 2.82 15.30
C GLU A 37 5.03 1.92 14.04
N ILE A 38 5.91 0.92 14.00
CA ILE A 38 5.94 -0.07 12.92
C ILE A 38 4.60 -0.80 12.82
N LYS A 39 4.01 -1.19 13.95
CA LYS A 39 2.69 -1.84 13.98
C LYS A 39 1.61 -0.94 13.39
N LYS A 40 1.59 0.34 13.76
CA LYS A 40 0.64 1.34 13.21
C LYS A 40 0.83 1.53 11.71
N LEU A 41 2.08 1.71 11.26
CA LEU A 41 2.39 1.91 9.85
C LEU A 41 2.02 0.69 9.00
N LYS A 42 2.30 -0.53 9.48
CA LYS A 42 1.88 -1.77 8.81
C LYS A 42 0.35 -1.87 8.69
N ALA A 43 -0.39 -1.51 9.74
CA ALA A 43 -1.85 -1.52 9.69
C ALA A 43 -2.40 -0.52 8.64
N ARG A 44 -1.84 0.70 8.59
CA ARG A 44 -2.21 1.70 7.57
C ARG A 44 -1.85 1.26 6.15
N ALA A 45 -0.69 0.63 5.96
CA ALA A 45 -0.28 0.10 4.67
C ALA A 45 -1.26 -0.98 4.18
N ALA A 46 -1.62 -1.94 5.05
CA ALA A 46 -2.58 -2.97 4.72
C ALA A 46 -3.96 -2.38 4.33
N GLU A 47 -4.42 -1.34 5.03
CA GLU A 47 -5.67 -0.66 4.67
C GLU A 47 -5.58 -0.04 3.26
N VAL A 48 -4.48 0.63 2.94
CA VAL A 48 -4.26 1.24 1.62
C VAL A 48 -4.20 0.16 0.53
N GLU A 49 -3.46 -0.92 0.77
CA GLU A 49 -3.31 -2.04 -0.17
C GLU A 49 -4.65 -2.72 -0.49
N THR A 50 -5.55 -2.85 0.50
CA THR A 50 -6.89 -3.44 0.28
C THR A 50 -7.81 -2.58 -0.59
N LYS A 51 -7.52 -1.27 -0.68
CA LYS A 51 -8.29 -0.28 -1.45
C LYS A 51 -7.58 0.14 -2.74
N ALA A 52 -6.36 -0.34 -2.97
CA ALA A 52 -5.55 0.09 -4.10
C ALA A 52 -6.14 -0.43 -5.42
N MET A 53 -6.26 0.47 -6.39
CA MET A 53 -6.58 0.13 -7.77
C MET A 53 -5.29 0.03 -8.58
N ARG A 54 -5.08 -1.08 -9.28
CA ARG A 54 -3.86 -1.36 -10.05
C ARG A 54 -4.20 -1.52 -11.53
N PHE A 55 -3.80 -0.58 -12.37
CA PHE A 55 -3.99 -0.73 -13.81
C PHE A 55 -2.99 -1.74 -14.38
N ARG A 56 -3.50 -2.81 -14.99
CA ARG A 56 -2.75 -3.96 -15.53
C ARG A 56 -2.68 -3.98 -17.05
N GLY A 57 -3.20 -2.95 -17.73
CA GLY A 57 -3.20 -2.86 -19.19
C GLY A 57 -4.33 -3.65 -19.85
N VAL A 58 -4.08 -4.21 -21.03
CA VAL A 58 -5.07 -5.03 -21.76
C VAL A 58 -5.15 -6.42 -21.16
N HIS A 59 -6.37 -6.89 -20.86
CA HIS A 59 -6.61 -8.23 -20.34
C HIS A 59 -5.94 -9.32 -21.21
N GLN A 60 -5.18 -10.20 -20.58
CA GLN A 60 -4.57 -11.38 -21.19
C GLN A 60 -5.30 -12.66 -20.76
N PRO A 61 -5.61 -13.59 -21.68
CA PRO A 61 -6.16 -14.89 -21.32
C PRO A 61 -5.19 -15.67 -20.42
N ALA A 62 -5.75 -16.42 -19.46
CA ALA A 62 -5.00 -17.27 -18.53
C ALA A 62 -4.02 -16.54 -17.58
N GLU A 63 -4.10 -15.21 -17.48
CA GLU A 63 -3.42 -14.45 -16.42
C GLU A 63 -4.29 -14.41 -15.15
N ASP A 64 -3.66 -14.53 -13.99
CA ASP A 64 -4.31 -14.36 -12.70
C ASP A 64 -4.51 -12.87 -12.38
N TYR A 65 -5.77 -12.49 -12.17
CA TYR A 65 -6.14 -11.17 -11.69
C TYR A 65 -6.65 -11.25 -10.26
N THR A 66 -6.42 -10.18 -9.50
CA THR A 66 -6.81 -10.08 -8.10
C THR A 66 -7.65 -8.84 -7.86
N ARG A 67 -8.36 -8.81 -6.72
CA ARG A 67 -9.21 -7.68 -6.36
C ARG A 67 -8.44 -6.35 -6.43
N GLY A 68 -9.04 -5.35 -7.09
CA GLY A 68 -8.44 -4.03 -7.31
C GLY A 68 -7.68 -3.91 -8.63
N ASP A 69 -7.42 -5.01 -9.34
CA ASP A 69 -6.85 -4.94 -10.68
C ASP A 69 -7.85 -4.30 -11.66
N LEU A 70 -7.35 -3.42 -12.52
CA LEU A 70 -8.08 -2.74 -13.57
C LEU A 70 -7.47 -3.15 -14.92
N VAL A 71 -8.30 -3.61 -15.86
CA VAL A 71 -7.87 -3.97 -17.21
C VAL A 71 -8.75 -3.30 -18.26
N THR A 72 -8.19 -3.07 -19.44
CA THR A 72 -9.00 -2.76 -20.62
C THR A 72 -9.39 -4.05 -21.34
N HIS A 73 -10.67 -4.17 -21.69
CA HIS A 73 -11.21 -5.27 -22.47
C HIS A 73 -12.38 -4.78 -23.34
N GLN A 74 -12.36 -5.08 -24.65
CA GLN A 74 -13.36 -4.61 -25.62
C GLN A 74 -13.61 -3.10 -25.57
N GLY A 75 -12.54 -2.30 -25.41
CA GLY A 75 -12.61 -0.84 -25.36
C GLY A 75 -13.14 -0.25 -24.05
N ALA A 76 -13.50 -1.08 -23.07
CA ALA A 76 -13.96 -0.65 -21.76
C ALA A 76 -12.93 -0.92 -20.66
N LEU A 77 -13.00 -0.15 -19.57
CA LEU A 77 -12.23 -0.40 -18.35
C LEU A 77 -13.05 -1.28 -17.40
N TRP A 78 -12.43 -2.33 -16.89
CA TRP A 78 -13.04 -3.31 -16.00
C TRP A 78 -12.26 -3.40 -14.69
N HIS A 79 -12.98 -3.49 -13.58
CA HIS A 79 -12.44 -3.71 -12.24
C HIS A 79 -12.63 -5.16 -11.83
N CYS A 80 -11.57 -5.80 -11.37
CA CYS A 80 -11.57 -7.14 -10.80
C CYS A 80 -12.03 -7.07 -9.35
N ASN A 81 -13.16 -7.71 -9.03
CA ASN A 81 -13.75 -7.76 -7.70
C ASN A 81 -13.17 -8.88 -6.84
N ARG A 82 -12.70 -9.96 -7.46
CA ARG A 82 -12.30 -11.22 -6.82
C ARG A 82 -11.19 -11.90 -7.61
N PRO A 83 -10.29 -12.67 -6.96
CA PRO A 83 -9.30 -13.47 -7.67
C PRO A 83 -9.95 -14.32 -8.77
N THR A 84 -9.48 -14.19 -10.01
CA THR A 84 -10.07 -14.87 -11.17
C THR A 84 -9.07 -14.98 -12.32
N THR A 85 -9.30 -15.97 -13.19
CA THR A 85 -8.69 -16.07 -14.52
C THR A 85 -9.75 -15.92 -15.62
N ASP A 86 -11.00 -15.63 -15.23
CA ASP A 86 -12.11 -15.45 -16.17
C ASP A 86 -11.97 -14.15 -16.94
N ARG A 87 -12.57 -14.12 -18.13
CA ARG A 87 -12.59 -12.96 -19.01
C ARG A 87 -13.62 -11.90 -18.55
N PRO A 88 -13.30 -10.59 -18.59
CA PRO A 88 -14.26 -9.53 -18.35
C PRO A 88 -15.47 -9.62 -19.30
N GLY A 89 -16.67 -9.44 -18.75
CA GLY A 89 -17.91 -9.50 -19.52
C GLY A 89 -18.43 -10.91 -19.83
N SER A 90 -17.86 -11.97 -19.23
CA SER A 90 -18.34 -13.36 -19.38
C SER A 90 -19.68 -13.66 -18.68
N GLY A 91 -20.29 -12.68 -18.01
CA GLY A 91 -21.53 -12.84 -17.26
C GLY A 91 -21.35 -13.22 -15.78
N GLY A 92 -20.11 -13.44 -15.32
CA GLY A 92 -19.78 -13.65 -13.91
C GLY A 92 -19.71 -12.37 -13.08
N THR A 93 -19.48 -12.51 -11.76
CA THR A 93 -19.37 -11.39 -10.81
C THR A 93 -17.94 -10.91 -10.54
N ASP A 94 -16.97 -11.59 -11.14
CA ASP A 94 -15.55 -11.33 -10.89
C ASP A 94 -15.09 -10.00 -11.49
N TRP A 95 -15.76 -9.55 -12.56
CA TRP A 95 -15.48 -8.30 -13.23
C TRP A 95 -16.66 -7.34 -13.16
N GLN A 96 -16.40 -6.09 -12.81
CA GLN A 96 -17.36 -4.99 -12.88
C GLN A 96 -16.93 -4.01 -13.96
N LEU A 97 -17.86 -3.62 -14.84
CA LEU A 97 -17.63 -2.53 -15.79
C LEU A 97 -17.42 -1.23 -15.01
N ALA A 98 -16.23 -0.63 -15.14
CA ALA A 98 -15.85 0.60 -14.46
C ALA A 98 -16.06 1.83 -15.36
N VAL A 99 -15.66 1.74 -16.63
CA VAL A 99 -15.87 2.80 -17.63
C VAL A 99 -16.24 2.15 -18.96
N LYS A 100 -17.38 2.57 -19.52
CA LYS A 100 -17.81 2.16 -20.86
C LYS A 100 -17.01 2.95 -21.92
N SER A 101 -16.70 2.33 -23.05
CA SER A 101 -16.20 3.09 -24.20
C SER A 101 -17.22 4.16 -24.61
N GLY A 102 -16.73 5.38 -24.87
CA GLY A 102 -17.53 6.40 -25.52
C GLY A 102 -17.82 5.99 -26.96
N GLY A 103 -19.08 5.98 -27.35
CA GLY A 103 -19.44 5.89 -28.76
C GLY A 103 -19.22 7.25 -29.39
N ALA A 104 -18.20 7.40 -30.24
CA ALA A 104 -18.19 8.50 -31.20
C ALA A 104 -19.39 8.25 -32.11
N SER A 105 -20.48 8.98 -31.84
CA SER A 105 -21.71 8.99 -32.65
C SER A 105 -21.63 10.15 -33.62
#